data_AF-C0R5R0-F1
#
_entry.id   AF-C0R5R0-F1
#
_cell.length_a   1.000
_cell.length_b   1.000
_cell.length_c   1.000
_cell.angle_alpha   90.00
_cell.angle_beta   90.00
_cell.angle_gamma   90.00
#
_symmetry.space_group_name_H-M   'P 1'
#
loop_
_entity.id
_entity.type
_entity.pdbx_description
1 polymer ?
#
loop_
_entity_poly.entity_id
_entity_poly.type
_entity_poly.pdbx_seq_one_letter_code
_entity_poly.pdbx_strand_id
1 'polypeptide(L)'
;MLSLKNGTIQVADDKIVLVIKKDDYEEFKKYKNVDKSGAIIDDTFYVGCTLNDQQLYITGSYPQEELGDNTIMNVKSVGKKGGKYFSRLEEMKNLLGLNDRKEEIMVKALSCHPTVQLLEEKNVKTTELEAAEEQLKGKNEELEAAKKKAEEELRIKTQELQDQLDTAQQEKQDLEAEVEKLKAIDSTALQQQLEEKNAKITELEALDAVALQQKLTEKENKITALKAQPDAAVTKLEGEKTTLTNKIKDLEAQLNNQPNAAQLKDKDEKIKDLEAQLSNRPDAAQLKDKEDKIKELEAKINQPNAEVESLKKDLQARNARVHQLEKENKELEAKNKTTEQPKQGNGGRYTATVGMGLAAGLIAFTALERTVRLDIWVMVGIAVVSTLAVGSITYAALPSTQVNGAEVQGVSGGKTRQLNTVC
;
A
#
# COMPACT_ATOMS: atom_id res chain seq x y z
N MET A 1 89.53 -19.16 -103.08
CA MET A 1 90.57 -18.67 -104.01
C MET A 1 90.59 -19.64 -105.18
N LEU A 2 89.96 -19.28 -106.31
CA LEU A 2 89.91 -20.15 -107.49
C LEU A 2 91.21 -19.97 -108.27
N SER A 3 91.98 -21.05 -108.42
CA SER A 3 93.27 -21.06 -109.11
C SER A 3 93.04 -21.43 -110.58
N LEU A 4 93.04 -20.44 -111.47
CA LEU A 4 93.01 -20.70 -112.91
C LEU A 4 94.37 -21.26 -113.36
N LYS A 5 94.33 -22.16 -114.36
CA LYS A 5 95.52 -22.80 -114.95
C LYS A 5 96.36 -21.81 -115.75
N ASN A 6 97.59 -22.25 -116.05
CA ASN A 6 98.70 -21.46 -116.60
C ASN A 6 98.30 -20.63 -117.83
N GLY A 7 98.76 -19.37 -117.85
CA GLY A 7 98.70 -18.51 -119.04
C GLY A 7 100.10 -18.07 -119.45
N THR A 8 100.23 -17.54 -120.65
CA THR A 8 101.49 -17.03 -121.19
C THR A 8 101.37 -15.54 -121.43
N ILE A 9 102.34 -14.75 -120.98
CA ILE A 9 102.47 -13.34 -121.37
C ILE A 9 103.57 -13.24 -122.42
N GLN A 10 103.25 -12.60 -123.55
CA GLN A 10 104.20 -12.40 -124.64
C GLN A 10 104.14 -10.97 -125.19
N VAL A 11 105.20 -10.56 -125.87
CA VAL A 11 105.22 -9.33 -126.66
C VAL A 11 104.82 -9.68 -128.10
N ALA A 12 103.75 -9.06 -128.61
CA ALA A 12 103.28 -9.22 -129.98
C ALA A 12 102.87 -7.84 -130.54
N ASP A 13 103.32 -7.51 -131.76
CA ASP A 13 103.00 -6.26 -132.47
C ASP A 13 103.11 -4.99 -131.60
N ASP A 14 104.28 -4.81 -130.97
CA ASP A 14 104.58 -3.71 -130.04
C ASP A 14 103.62 -3.58 -128.83
N LYS A 15 102.99 -4.68 -128.42
CA LYS A 15 102.09 -4.75 -127.25
C LYS A 15 102.39 -5.97 -126.41
N ILE A 16 101.95 -5.92 -125.15
CA ILE A 16 101.96 -7.09 -124.27
C ILE A 16 100.59 -7.75 -124.36
N VAL A 17 100.58 -9.06 -124.59
CA VAL A 17 99.36 -9.84 -124.66
C VAL A 17 99.42 -11.01 -123.69
N LEU A 18 98.27 -11.33 -123.11
CA LEU A 18 98.05 -12.52 -122.31
C LEU A 18 97.37 -13.56 -123.20
N VAL A 19 98.07 -14.67 -123.39
CA VAL A 19 97.63 -15.82 -124.18
C VAL A 19 97.19 -16.90 -123.22
N ILE A 20 95.95 -17.36 -123.39
CA ILE A 20 95.37 -18.45 -122.61
C ILE A 20 94.69 -19.44 -123.55
N LYS A 21 94.58 -20.70 -123.13
CA LYS A 21 93.86 -21.72 -123.91
C LYS A 21 92.38 -21.38 -123.97
N LYS A 22 91.73 -21.72 -125.08
CA LYS A 22 90.30 -21.46 -125.31
C LYS A 22 89.41 -22.05 -124.22
N ASP A 23 89.73 -23.25 -123.73
CA ASP A 23 88.97 -23.89 -122.63
C ASP A 23 89.08 -23.11 -121.32
N ASP A 24 90.28 -22.62 -121.00
CA ASP A 24 90.52 -21.80 -119.80
C ASP A 24 89.87 -20.41 -119.93
N TYR A 25 89.70 -19.92 -121.17
CA TYR A 25 89.05 -18.65 -121.45
C TYR A 25 87.55 -18.64 -121.10
N GLU A 26 86.82 -19.73 -121.32
CA GLU A 26 85.40 -19.80 -120.96
C GLU A 26 85.19 -19.70 -119.44
N GLU A 27 86.11 -20.26 -118.66
CA GLU A 27 86.11 -20.05 -117.22
C GLU A 27 86.49 -18.61 -116.87
N PHE A 28 87.45 -18.04 -117.61
CA PHE A 28 87.91 -16.67 -117.44
C PHE A 28 86.82 -15.60 -117.73
N LYS A 29 85.89 -15.86 -118.66
CA LYS A 29 84.75 -14.97 -118.97
C LYS A 29 83.79 -14.77 -117.80
N LYS A 30 83.71 -15.72 -116.86
CA LYS A 30 82.82 -15.60 -115.69
C LYS A 30 83.21 -14.46 -114.75
N TYR A 31 84.41 -13.90 -114.92
CA TYR A 31 84.99 -12.89 -114.04
C TYR A 31 84.99 -11.48 -114.66
N LYS A 32 84.06 -11.21 -115.58
CA LYS A 32 83.80 -9.83 -116.01
C LYS A 32 83.41 -8.97 -114.83
N ASN A 33 83.84 -7.71 -114.86
CA ASN A 33 83.44 -6.73 -113.87
C ASN A 33 81.94 -6.46 -114.01
N VAL A 34 81.14 -6.85 -113.02
CA VAL A 34 79.68 -6.68 -113.01
C VAL A 34 79.23 -5.81 -111.85
N ASP A 35 78.16 -5.05 -112.05
CA ASP A 35 77.56 -4.25 -110.99
C ASP A 35 76.67 -5.08 -110.06
N LYS A 36 76.04 -4.42 -109.08
CA LYS A 36 75.16 -5.07 -108.09
C LYS A 36 73.94 -5.77 -108.74
N SER A 37 73.62 -5.45 -109.99
CA SER A 37 72.53 -6.08 -110.76
C SER A 37 73.01 -7.24 -111.65
N GLY A 38 74.32 -7.48 -111.73
CA GLY A 38 74.93 -8.47 -112.61
C GLY A 38 75.20 -7.97 -114.03
N ALA A 39 75.02 -6.66 -114.31
CA ALA A 39 75.33 -6.07 -115.61
C ALA A 39 76.83 -5.81 -115.75
N ILE A 40 77.41 -6.13 -116.91
CA ILE A 40 78.84 -5.92 -117.20
C ILE A 40 79.14 -4.40 -117.19
N ILE A 41 80.01 -3.97 -116.27
CA ILE A 41 80.42 -2.56 -116.09
C ILE A 41 81.44 -2.16 -117.17
N ASP A 42 82.44 -3.00 -117.41
CA ASP A 42 83.45 -2.79 -118.45
C ASP A 42 84.03 -4.12 -118.96
N ASP A 43 84.48 -4.13 -120.22
CA ASP A 43 85.17 -5.28 -120.84
C ASP A 43 86.64 -5.35 -120.40
N THR A 44 86.93 -4.96 -119.15
CA THR A 44 88.25 -5.01 -118.55
C THR A 44 88.38 -6.25 -117.68
N PHE A 45 89.44 -7.04 -117.85
CA PHE A 45 89.79 -8.09 -116.89
C PHE A 45 90.75 -7.57 -115.82
N TYR A 46 90.64 -8.15 -114.63
CA TYR A 46 91.55 -7.93 -113.51
C TYR A 46 92.07 -9.27 -113.00
N VAL A 47 93.35 -9.54 -113.23
CA VAL A 47 93.96 -10.83 -112.86
C VAL A 47 95.16 -10.62 -112.00
N GLY A 48 95.16 -11.24 -110.83
CA GLY A 48 96.36 -11.46 -110.04
C GLY A 48 97.13 -12.66 -110.57
N CYS A 49 98.44 -12.54 -110.71
CA CYS A 49 99.30 -13.63 -111.15
C CYS A 49 100.60 -13.62 -110.35
N THR A 50 101.30 -14.76 -110.26
CA THR A 50 102.59 -14.83 -109.54
C THR A 50 103.72 -15.08 -110.52
N LEU A 51 104.72 -14.19 -110.53
CA LEU A 51 105.92 -14.31 -111.35
C LEU A 51 107.16 -14.08 -110.48
N ASN A 52 108.09 -15.03 -110.45
CA ASN A 52 109.31 -14.98 -109.61
C ASN A 52 109.01 -14.62 -108.14
N ASP A 53 108.04 -15.30 -107.53
CA ASP A 53 107.53 -15.06 -106.16
C ASP A 53 106.93 -13.67 -105.90
N GLN A 54 106.78 -12.85 -106.94
CA GLN A 54 106.13 -11.54 -106.87
C GLN A 54 104.67 -11.64 -107.33
N GLN A 55 103.75 -11.16 -106.51
CA GLN A 55 102.33 -11.01 -106.88
C GLN A 55 102.16 -9.76 -107.77
N LEU A 56 101.79 -10.00 -109.01
CA LEU A 56 101.47 -9.00 -110.02
C LEU A 56 99.97 -8.95 -110.26
N TYR A 57 99.47 -7.79 -110.65
CA TYR A 57 98.12 -7.61 -111.17
C TYR A 57 98.21 -7.10 -112.59
N ILE A 58 97.48 -7.79 -113.46
CA ILE A 58 97.39 -7.51 -114.88
C ILE A 58 95.96 -7.07 -115.15
N THR A 59 95.85 -5.93 -115.82
CA THR A 59 94.57 -5.47 -116.36
C THR A 59 94.65 -5.39 -117.86
N GLY A 60 93.54 -5.68 -118.52
CA GLY A 60 93.49 -5.71 -119.97
C GLY A 60 92.06 -5.84 -120.47
N SER A 61 91.87 -6.11 -121.76
CA SER A 61 90.53 -6.23 -122.35
C SER A 61 90.24 -7.60 -122.96
N TYR A 62 89.00 -8.05 -122.79
CA TYR A 62 88.45 -9.29 -123.33
C TYR A 62 88.18 -9.19 -124.84
N PRO A 63 88.23 -10.33 -125.54
CA PRO A 63 89.37 -10.72 -126.38
C PRO A 63 89.51 -9.83 -127.63
N GLN A 64 90.72 -9.69 -128.16
CA GLN A 64 90.94 -8.93 -129.40
C GLN A 64 91.15 -9.83 -130.62
N GLU A 65 91.73 -11.03 -130.45
CA GLU A 65 91.98 -12.00 -131.53
C GLU A 65 91.93 -13.46 -131.03
N GLU A 66 91.39 -14.38 -131.85
CA GLU A 66 91.50 -15.84 -131.64
C GLU A 66 92.58 -16.40 -132.58
N LEU A 67 93.60 -17.05 -132.02
CA LEU A 67 94.73 -17.59 -132.79
C LEU A 67 94.81 -19.11 -132.56
N GLY A 68 94.13 -19.88 -133.40
CA GLY A 68 94.01 -21.34 -133.24
C GLY A 68 93.28 -21.74 -131.95
N ASP A 69 93.91 -22.57 -131.12
CA ASP A 69 93.37 -23.04 -129.84
C ASP A 69 93.60 -22.05 -128.67
N ASN A 70 94.19 -20.89 -128.95
CA ASN A 70 94.52 -19.87 -127.96
C ASN A 70 93.70 -18.59 -128.16
N THR A 71 93.31 -17.98 -127.04
CA THR A 71 92.70 -16.65 -127.01
C THR A 71 93.75 -15.62 -126.61
N ILE A 72 93.87 -14.55 -127.39
CA ILE A 72 94.81 -13.46 -127.14
C ILE A 72 94.06 -12.27 -126.56
N MET A 73 94.51 -11.83 -125.39
CA MET A 73 93.94 -10.72 -124.65
C MET A 73 94.97 -9.61 -124.48
N ASN A 74 94.57 -8.39 -124.81
CA ASN A 74 95.48 -7.25 -124.75
C ASN A 74 95.69 -6.80 -123.30
N VAL A 75 96.95 -6.72 -122.86
CA VAL A 75 97.31 -6.24 -121.53
C VAL A 75 97.45 -4.72 -121.58
N LYS A 76 96.60 -4.03 -120.82
CA LYS A 76 96.59 -2.57 -120.68
C LYS A 76 97.56 -2.07 -119.63
N SER A 77 97.69 -2.78 -118.52
CA SER A 77 98.63 -2.40 -117.46
C SER A 77 99.06 -3.59 -116.61
N VAL A 78 100.25 -3.46 -116.03
CA VAL A 78 100.80 -4.43 -115.07
C VAL A 78 101.28 -3.66 -113.83
N GLY A 79 100.93 -4.14 -112.65
CA GLY A 79 101.33 -3.54 -111.37
C GLY A 79 101.67 -4.59 -110.33
N LYS A 80 102.37 -4.18 -109.26
CA LYS A 80 102.55 -5.04 -108.08
C LYS A 80 101.33 -4.91 -107.16
N LYS A 81 101.04 -5.93 -106.36
CA LYS A 81 100.00 -5.85 -105.31
C LYS A 81 100.19 -4.62 -104.42
N GLY A 82 99.18 -3.75 -104.35
CA GLY A 82 99.22 -2.52 -103.55
C GLY A 82 100.21 -1.46 -104.05
N GLY A 83 100.80 -1.64 -105.24
CA GLY A 83 101.77 -0.73 -105.85
C GLY A 83 101.22 0.04 -107.04
N LYS A 84 102.11 0.81 -107.69
CA LYS A 84 101.79 1.55 -108.92
C LYS A 84 101.60 0.58 -110.11
N TYR A 85 100.61 0.88 -110.95
CA TYR A 85 100.39 0.21 -112.23
C TYR A 85 101.13 0.95 -113.34
N PHE A 86 101.74 0.20 -114.24
CA PHE A 86 102.46 0.70 -115.40
C PHE A 86 101.69 0.32 -116.66
N SER A 87 101.53 1.27 -117.58
CA SER A 87 100.83 1.08 -118.86
C SER A 87 101.73 1.37 -120.07
N ARG A 88 102.93 1.92 -119.87
CA ARG A 88 103.92 2.09 -120.93
C ARG A 88 104.60 0.75 -121.21
N LEU A 89 104.72 0.40 -122.49
CA LEU A 89 105.26 -0.90 -122.94
C LEU A 89 106.59 -1.26 -122.26
N GLU A 90 107.56 -0.34 -122.28
CA GLU A 90 108.89 -0.58 -121.70
C GLU A 90 108.86 -0.74 -120.18
N GLU A 91 107.96 -0.05 -119.47
CA GLU A 91 107.79 -0.22 -118.03
C GLU A 91 107.16 -1.57 -117.69
N MET A 92 106.19 -2.01 -118.50
CA MET A 92 105.56 -3.32 -118.33
C MET A 92 106.53 -4.47 -118.68
N LYS A 93 107.32 -4.33 -119.76
CA LYS A 93 108.38 -5.29 -120.12
C LYS A 93 109.39 -5.45 -118.99
N ASN A 94 109.89 -4.34 -118.45
CA ASN A 94 110.82 -4.33 -117.31
C ASN A 94 110.23 -5.01 -116.07
N LEU A 95 108.95 -4.76 -115.76
CA LEU A 95 108.29 -5.35 -114.59
C LEU A 95 108.04 -6.87 -114.76
N LEU A 96 107.79 -7.31 -115.99
CA LEU A 96 107.59 -8.72 -116.33
C LEU A 96 108.92 -9.46 -116.57
N GLY A 97 110.03 -8.75 -116.80
CA GLY A 97 111.32 -9.35 -117.15
C GLY A 97 111.39 -9.83 -118.61
N LEU A 98 110.67 -9.15 -119.51
CA LEU A 98 110.71 -9.35 -120.96
C LEU A 98 111.79 -8.45 -121.56
N ASN A 99 112.77 -9.04 -122.26
CA ASN A 99 113.92 -8.33 -122.86
C ASN A 99 114.14 -8.84 -124.30
N ASP A 100 115.06 -8.23 -125.07
CA ASP A 100 115.38 -8.57 -126.47
C ASP A 100 115.77 -10.06 -126.74
N ARG A 101 115.99 -10.86 -125.68
CA ARG A 101 116.30 -12.31 -125.77
C ARG A 101 115.17 -13.22 -125.25
N LYS A 102 114.10 -12.65 -124.68
CA LYS A 102 113.02 -13.38 -124.03
C LYS A 102 111.70 -12.63 -124.19
N GLU A 103 110.96 -13.01 -125.22
CA GLU A 103 109.70 -12.36 -125.61
C GLU A 103 108.45 -13.05 -125.03
N GLU A 104 108.63 -14.16 -124.29
CA GLU A 104 107.55 -14.96 -123.71
C GLU A 104 107.86 -15.42 -122.28
N ILE A 105 106.85 -15.35 -121.39
CA ILE A 105 106.91 -15.82 -120.01
C ILE A 105 105.63 -16.56 -119.63
N MET A 106 105.77 -17.79 -119.16
CA MET A 106 104.66 -18.52 -118.53
C MET A 106 104.38 -17.98 -117.13
N VAL A 107 103.10 -17.79 -116.83
CA VAL A 107 102.62 -17.32 -115.53
C VAL A 107 101.69 -18.35 -114.90
N LYS A 108 101.95 -18.63 -113.62
CA LYS A 108 101.20 -19.61 -112.83
C LYS A 108 100.20 -18.90 -111.91
N ALA A 109 99.10 -19.61 -111.61
CA ALA A 109 98.08 -19.21 -110.64
C ALA A 109 97.45 -17.83 -110.94
N LEU A 110 96.77 -17.74 -112.08
CA LEU A 110 95.89 -16.61 -112.37
C LEU A 110 94.72 -16.65 -111.37
N SER A 111 94.45 -15.54 -110.67
CA SER A 111 93.38 -15.44 -109.67
C SER A 111 92.63 -14.12 -109.80
N CYS A 112 91.30 -14.19 -109.77
CA CYS A 112 90.41 -13.05 -109.97
C CYS A 112 90.17 -12.30 -108.64
N HIS A 113 90.07 -10.96 -108.67
CA HIS A 113 89.98 -10.10 -107.47
C HIS A 113 88.67 -10.29 -106.66
N PRO A 114 88.68 -10.26 -105.31
CA PRO A 114 87.56 -10.72 -104.45
C PRO A 114 86.47 -9.66 -104.21
N THR A 115 85.55 -9.47 -105.16
CA THR A 115 84.33 -8.65 -104.93
C THR A 115 83.10 -9.52 -104.62
N VAL A 116 83.17 -10.84 -104.84
CA VAL A 116 82.00 -11.74 -104.77
C VAL A 116 81.69 -12.27 -103.35
N GLN A 117 82.68 -12.39 -102.45
CA GLN A 117 82.46 -12.97 -101.11
C GLN A 117 81.73 -12.05 -100.10
N LEU A 118 81.71 -10.73 -100.30
CA LEU A 118 81.05 -9.80 -99.36
C LEU A 118 79.52 -9.72 -99.52
N LEU A 119 78.96 -10.25 -100.61
CA LEU A 119 77.52 -10.21 -100.90
C LEU A 119 76.76 -11.36 -100.22
N GLU A 120 77.35 -12.55 -100.11
CA GLU A 120 76.69 -13.72 -99.52
C GLU A 120 76.52 -13.58 -98.00
N GLU A 121 77.56 -13.16 -97.26
CA GLU A 121 77.45 -12.95 -95.80
C GLU A 121 76.48 -11.83 -95.40
N LYS A 122 76.32 -10.83 -96.26
CA LYS A 122 75.40 -9.72 -96.01
C LYS A 122 73.93 -10.14 -96.22
N ASN A 123 73.67 -11.00 -97.20
CA ASN A 123 72.32 -11.49 -97.47
C ASN A 123 71.82 -12.43 -96.35
N VAL A 124 72.66 -13.33 -95.83
CA VAL A 124 72.26 -14.23 -94.72
C VAL A 124 71.91 -13.44 -93.44
N LYS A 125 72.72 -12.43 -93.08
CA LYS A 125 72.45 -11.59 -91.90
C LYS A 125 71.19 -10.73 -92.05
N THR A 126 70.81 -10.36 -93.28
CA THR A 126 69.59 -9.60 -93.54
C THR A 126 68.36 -10.49 -93.35
N THR A 127 68.39 -11.74 -93.84
CA THR A 127 67.28 -12.69 -93.66
C THR A 127 67.06 -13.11 -92.21
N GLU A 128 68.12 -13.25 -91.40
CA GLU A 128 67.99 -13.56 -89.98
C GLU A 128 67.40 -12.38 -89.18
N LEU A 129 67.75 -11.14 -89.56
CA LEU A 129 67.23 -9.93 -88.94
C LEU A 129 65.74 -9.73 -89.26
N GLU A 130 65.34 -9.92 -90.53
CA GLU A 130 63.94 -9.84 -90.95
C GLU A 130 63.07 -10.89 -90.24
N ALA A 131 63.56 -12.13 -90.09
CA ALA A 131 62.85 -13.17 -89.35
C ALA A 131 62.71 -12.85 -87.85
N ALA A 132 63.74 -12.25 -87.24
CA ALA A 132 63.68 -11.82 -85.84
C ALA A 132 62.71 -10.64 -85.62
N GLU A 133 62.67 -9.68 -86.56
CA GLU A 133 61.72 -8.57 -86.53
C GLU A 133 60.27 -9.04 -86.65
N GLU A 134 59.99 -10.00 -87.55
CA GLU A 134 58.66 -10.57 -87.72
C GLU A 134 58.20 -11.34 -86.46
N GLN A 135 59.09 -12.10 -85.83
CA GLN A 135 58.80 -12.76 -84.55
C GLN A 135 58.56 -11.77 -83.40
N LEU A 136 59.33 -10.68 -83.33
CA LEU A 136 59.13 -9.64 -82.32
C LEU A 136 57.80 -8.92 -82.52
N LYS A 137 57.41 -8.66 -83.77
CA LYS A 137 56.11 -8.09 -84.10
C LYS A 137 54.97 -8.98 -83.63
N GLY A 138 55.02 -10.29 -83.93
CA GLY A 138 54.02 -11.26 -83.47
C GLY A 138 53.91 -11.32 -81.94
N LYS A 139 55.05 -11.39 -81.23
CA LYS A 139 55.07 -11.38 -79.76
C LYS A 139 54.53 -10.07 -79.16
N ASN A 140 54.76 -8.94 -79.81
CA ASN A 140 54.26 -7.66 -79.34
C ASN A 140 52.74 -7.54 -79.53
N GLU A 141 52.20 -8.07 -80.64
CA GLU A 141 50.76 -8.16 -80.87
C GLU A 141 50.08 -9.10 -79.85
N GLU A 142 50.68 -10.24 -79.54
CA GLU A 142 50.21 -11.15 -78.47
C GLU A 142 50.22 -10.49 -77.09
N LEU A 143 51.28 -9.74 -76.77
CA LEU A 143 51.40 -9.02 -75.50
C LEU A 143 50.33 -7.94 -75.34
N GLU A 144 50.07 -7.14 -76.38
CA GLU A 144 49.03 -6.12 -76.36
C GLU A 144 47.63 -6.73 -76.25
N ALA A 145 47.38 -7.86 -76.93
CA ALA A 145 46.13 -8.60 -76.78
C ALA A 145 45.95 -9.15 -75.36
N ALA A 146 46.99 -9.72 -74.77
CA ALA A 146 46.98 -10.23 -73.40
C ALA A 146 46.77 -9.10 -72.37
N LYS A 147 47.43 -7.96 -72.57
CA LYS A 147 47.27 -6.77 -71.72
C LYS A 147 45.84 -6.25 -71.77
N LYS A 148 45.27 -6.09 -72.97
CA LYS A 148 43.88 -5.64 -73.13
C LYS A 148 42.88 -6.59 -72.48
N LYS A 149 43.12 -7.90 -72.58
CA LYS A 149 42.29 -8.91 -71.90
C LYS A 149 42.39 -8.80 -70.38
N ALA A 150 43.60 -8.65 -69.83
CA ALA A 150 43.81 -8.48 -68.40
C ALA A 150 43.21 -7.19 -67.86
N GLU A 151 43.30 -6.07 -68.60
CA GLU A 151 42.67 -4.80 -68.26
C GLU A 151 41.14 -4.91 -68.22
N GLU A 152 40.54 -5.60 -69.18
CA GLU A 152 39.08 -5.81 -69.19
C GLU A 152 38.62 -6.73 -68.05
N GLU A 153 39.35 -7.82 -67.77
CA GLU A 153 39.07 -8.69 -66.62
C GLU A 153 39.15 -7.93 -65.29
N LEU A 154 40.16 -7.07 -65.12
CA LEU A 154 40.29 -6.21 -63.94
C LEU A 154 39.15 -5.19 -63.86
N ARG A 155 38.73 -4.61 -64.99
CA ARG A 155 37.60 -3.67 -65.05
C ARG A 155 36.30 -4.33 -64.61
N ILE A 156 36.01 -5.53 -65.13
CA ILE A 156 34.82 -6.30 -64.76
C ILE A 156 34.84 -6.62 -63.26
N LYS A 157 35.96 -7.14 -62.75
CA LYS A 157 36.09 -7.50 -61.34
C LYS A 157 35.99 -6.29 -60.41
N THR A 158 36.50 -5.14 -60.85
CA THR A 158 36.36 -3.87 -60.11
C THR A 158 34.90 -3.43 -60.05
N GLN A 159 34.16 -3.58 -61.16
CA GLN A 159 32.73 -3.27 -61.19
C GLN A 159 31.93 -4.21 -60.29
N GLU A 160 32.18 -5.52 -60.34
CA GLU A 160 31.51 -6.51 -59.49
C GLU A 160 31.73 -6.23 -57.99
N LEU A 161 32.96 -5.85 -57.61
CA LEU A 161 33.27 -5.48 -56.23
C LEU A 161 32.57 -4.18 -55.80
N GLN A 162 32.42 -3.22 -56.73
CA GLN A 162 31.69 -2.00 -56.45
C GLN A 162 30.19 -2.28 -56.24
N ASP A 163 29.58 -3.09 -57.10
CA ASP A 163 28.17 -3.46 -56.99
C ASP A 163 27.89 -4.22 -55.67
N GLN A 164 28.82 -5.11 -55.25
CA GLN A 164 28.75 -5.79 -53.97
C GLN A 164 28.87 -4.83 -52.78
N LEU A 165 29.76 -3.85 -52.88
CA LEU A 165 29.94 -2.84 -51.83
C LEU A 165 28.69 -1.98 -51.66
N ASP A 166 28.09 -1.53 -52.77
CA ASP A 166 26.87 -0.73 -52.76
C ASP A 166 25.68 -1.53 -52.17
N THR A 167 25.57 -2.82 -52.52
CA THR A 167 24.56 -3.72 -51.96
C THR A 167 24.73 -3.89 -50.44
N ALA A 168 25.96 -4.16 -49.98
CA ALA A 168 26.24 -4.31 -48.55
C ALA A 168 26.01 -3.01 -47.76
N GLN A 169 26.26 -1.85 -48.36
CA GLN A 169 25.96 -0.55 -47.76
C GLN A 169 24.46 -0.32 -47.60
N GLN A 170 23.67 -0.71 -48.61
CA GLN A 170 22.21 -0.63 -48.52
C GLN A 170 21.65 -1.55 -47.44
N GLU A 171 22.06 -2.83 -47.41
CA GLU A 171 21.64 -3.78 -46.38
C GLU A 171 21.98 -3.28 -44.97
N LYS A 172 23.17 -2.68 -44.79
CA LYS A 172 23.56 -2.08 -43.52
C LYS A 172 22.60 -0.95 -43.11
N GLN A 173 22.24 -0.06 -44.02
CA GLN A 173 21.32 1.04 -43.72
C GLN A 173 19.92 0.53 -43.36
N ASP A 174 19.43 -0.49 -44.08
CA ASP A 174 18.13 -1.09 -43.81
C ASP A 174 18.11 -1.76 -42.41
N LEU A 175 19.17 -2.50 -42.06
CA LEU A 175 19.33 -3.10 -40.74
C LEU A 175 19.46 -2.04 -39.63
N GLU A 176 20.21 -0.96 -39.85
CA GLU A 176 20.31 0.16 -38.89
C GLU A 176 18.94 0.82 -38.65
N ALA A 177 18.15 1.01 -39.71
CA ALA A 177 16.79 1.54 -39.59
C ALA A 177 15.83 0.58 -38.86
N GLU A 178 15.96 -0.73 -39.08
CA GLU A 178 15.17 -1.74 -38.37
C GLU A 178 15.54 -1.84 -36.89
N VAL A 179 16.84 -1.77 -36.56
CA VAL A 179 17.31 -1.71 -35.17
C VAL A 179 16.75 -0.49 -34.44
N GLU A 180 16.73 0.69 -35.08
CA GLU A 180 16.13 1.89 -34.47
C GLU A 180 14.61 1.74 -34.27
N LYS A 181 13.89 1.14 -35.23
CA LYS A 181 12.47 0.83 -35.05
C LYS A 181 12.23 -0.13 -33.88
N LEU A 182 13.04 -1.19 -33.76
CA LEU A 182 12.93 -2.17 -32.67
C LEU A 182 13.23 -1.54 -31.31
N LYS A 183 14.27 -0.69 -31.20
CA LYS A 183 14.55 0.07 -29.96
C LYS A 183 13.39 0.96 -29.53
N ALA A 184 12.71 1.59 -30.48
CA ALA A 184 11.59 2.48 -30.19
C ALA A 184 10.33 1.72 -29.71
N ILE A 185 10.11 0.52 -30.22
CA ILE A 185 8.89 -0.27 -29.98
C ILE A 185 8.96 -1.09 -28.68
N ASP A 186 10.10 -1.68 -28.33
CA ASP A 186 10.14 -2.71 -27.28
C ASP A 186 10.16 -2.16 -25.84
N SER A 187 10.80 -1.02 -25.57
CA SER A 187 10.91 -0.54 -24.18
C SER A 187 9.73 0.34 -23.80
N THR A 188 9.39 1.34 -24.61
CA THR A 188 8.56 2.46 -24.15
C THR A 188 7.09 2.09 -23.95
N ALA A 189 6.51 1.35 -24.91
CA ALA A 189 5.10 0.99 -24.86
C ALA A 189 4.81 -0.08 -23.80
N LEU A 190 5.68 -1.09 -23.68
CA LEU A 190 5.55 -2.12 -22.65
C LEU A 190 5.77 -1.53 -21.25
N GLN A 191 6.71 -0.61 -21.10
CA GLN A 191 7.00 0.05 -19.83
C GLN A 191 5.84 0.96 -19.39
N GLN A 192 5.24 1.72 -20.32
CA GLN A 192 4.01 2.48 -20.02
C GLN A 192 2.83 1.58 -19.62
N GLN A 193 2.60 0.47 -20.32
CA GLN A 193 1.54 -0.47 -19.94
C GLN A 193 1.81 -1.09 -18.57
N LEU A 194 3.06 -1.40 -18.25
CA LEU A 194 3.44 -1.97 -16.96
C LEU A 194 3.26 -0.97 -15.82
N GLU A 195 3.64 0.29 -16.04
CA GLU A 195 3.39 1.39 -15.09
C GLU A 195 1.88 1.60 -14.87
N GLU A 196 1.07 1.61 -15.93
CA GLU A 196 -0.39 1.77 -15.82
C GLU A 196 -1.03 0.58 -15.06
N LYS A 197 -0.59 -0.65 -15.35
CA LYS A 197 -1.05 -1.84 -14.63
C LYS A 197 -0.66 -1.81 -13.16
N ASN A 198 0.58 -1.42 -12.84
CA ASN A 198 1.04 -1.29 -11.46
C ASN A 198 0.28 -0.21 -10.69
N ALA A 199 -0.03 0.92 -11.34
CA ALA A 199 -0.86 1.96 -10.74
C ALA A 199 -2.27 1.43 -10.41
N LYS A 200 -2.91 0.69 -11.33
CA LYS A 200 -4.22 0.06 -11.09
C LYS A 200 -4.19 -1.00 -9.99
N ILE A 201 -3.14 -1.81 -9.92
CA ILE A 201 -2.96 -2.78 -8.83
C ILE A 201 -2.88 -2.05 -7.49
N THR A 202 -2.06 -0.99 -7.41
CA THR A 202 -1.90 -0.18 -6.19
C THR A 202 -3.23 0.44 -5.76
N GLU A 203 -4.01 0.97 -6.71
CA GLU A 203 -5.33 1.55 -6.45
C GLU A 203 -6.33 0.50 -5.95
N LEU A 204 -6.39 -0.68 -6.59
CA LEU A 204 -7.27 -1.77 -6.19
C LEU A 204 -6.91 -2.33 -4.81
N GLU A 205 -5.63 -2.55 -4.53
CA GLU A 205 -5.16 -3.01 -3.23
C GLU A 205 -5.50 -2.00 -2.12
N ALA A 206 -5.34 -0.70 -2.39
CA ALA A 206 -5.68 0.34 -1.42
C ALA A 206 -7.21 0.44 -1.19
N LEU A 207 -8.01 0.39 -2.26
CA LEU A 207 -9.48 0.50 -2.16
C LEU A 207 -10.09 -0.71 -1.45
N ASP A 208 -9.71 -1.93 -1.83
CA ASP A 208 -10.30 -3.13 -1.23
C ASP A 208 -9.85 -3.32 0.22
N ALA A 209 -8.56 -3.11 0.53
CA ALA A 209 -8.08 -3.28 1.91
C ALA A 209 -8.71 -2.25 2.85
N VAL A 210 -8.72 -0.96 2.49
CA VAL A 210 -9.27 0.10 3.34
C VAL A 210 -10.78 -0.05 3.49
N ALA A 211 -11.51 -0.32 2.41
CA ALA A 211 -12.97 -0.48 2.47
C ALA A 211 -13.39 -1.72 3.27
N LEU A 212 -12.67 -2.85 3.12
CA LEU A 212 -12.91 -4.05 3.92
C LEU A 212 -12.58 -3.82 5.39
N GLN A 213 -11.49 -3.10 5.68
CA GLN A 213 -11.09 -2.81 7.05
C GLN A 213 -12.06 -1.84 7.75
N GLN A 214 -12.60 -0.85 7.04
CA GLN A 214 -13.68 0.00 7.54
C GLN A 214 -14.96 -0.81 7.82
N LYS A 215 -15.35 -1.71 6.93
CA LYS A 215 -16.52 -2.59 7.15
C LYS A 215 -16.30 -3.56 8.32
N LEU A 216 -15.09 -4.07 8.49
CA LEU A 216 -14.74 -4.93 9.63
C LEU A 216 -14.82 -4.17 10.94
N THR A 217 -14.18 -3.00 11.03
CA THR A 217 -14.23 -2.15 12.23
C THR A 217 -15.66 -1.72 12.57
N GLU A 218 -16.49 -1.39 11.58
CA GLU A 218 -17.89 -1.07 11.80
C GLU A 218 -18.69 -2.27 12.35
N LYS A 219 -18.43 -3.48 11.83
CA LYS A 219 -19.06 -4.72 12.34
C LYS A 219 -18.56 -5.08 13.74
N GLU A 220 -17.27 -4.93 14.02
CA GLU A 220 -16.69 -5.15 15.35
C GLU A 220 -17.32 -4.22 16.39
N ASN A 221 -17.48 -2.94 16.05
CA ASN A 221 -18.17 -1.97 16.91
C ASN A 221 -19.63 -2.36 17.17
N LYS A 222 -20.37 -2.78 16.13
CA LYS A 222 -21.75 -3.29 16.29
C LYS A 222 -21.83 -4.53 17.16
N ILE A 223 -20.91 -5.49 17.00
CA ILE A 223 -20.84 -6.69 17.84
C ILE A 223 -20.58 -6.30 19.29
N THR A 224 -19.67 -5.36 19.54
CA THR A 224 -19.33 -4.89 20.90
C THR A 224 -20.53 -4.24 21.57
N ALA A 225 -21.26 -3.38 20.86
CA ALA A 225 -22.49 -2.76 21.35
C ALA A 225 -23.60 -3.79 21.66
N LEU A 226 -23.82 -4.76 20.78
CA LEU A 226 -24.80 -5.83 20.98
C LEU A 226 -24.45 -6.75 22.15
N LYS A 227 -23.16 -7.01 22.39
CA LYS A 227 -22.70 -7.78 23.55
C LYS A 227 -22.91 -7.03 24.88
N ALA A 228 -22.74 -5.72 24.91
CA ALA A 228 -22.93 -4.91 26.12
C ALA A 228 -24.42 -4.73 26.51
N GLN A 229 -25.33 -4.83 25.55
CA GLN A 229 -26.77 -4.63 25.75
C GLN A 229 -27.40 -5.61 26.78
N PRO A 230 -27.18 -6.94 26.72
CA PRO A 230 -27.69 -7.86 27.73
C PRO A 230 -27.08 -7.62 29.11
N ASP A 231 -25.78 -7.28 29.22
CA ASP A 231 -25.14 -7.01 30.52
C ASP A 231 -25.76 -5.78 31.20
N ALA A 232 -26.02 -4.72 30.44
CA ALA A 232 -26.74 -3.55 30.93
C ALA A 232 -28.19 -3.87 31.34
N ALA A 233 -28.86 -4.76 30.61
CA ALA A 233 -30.21 -5.21 30.96
C ALA A 233 -30.22 -6.08 32.23
N VAL A 234 -29.26 -7.00 32.37
CA VAL A 234 -29.11 -7.87 33.55
C VAL A 234 -28.81 -7.05 34.79
N THR A 235 -27.84 -6.13 34.72
CA THR A 235 -27.51 -5.24 35.85
C THR A 235 -28.70 -4.39 36.29
N LYS A 236 -29.50 -3.88 35.34
CA LYS A 236 -30.76 -3.18 35.65
C LYS A 236 -31.77 -4.10 36.35
N LEU A 237 -32.00 -5.30 35.81
CA LEU A 237 -32.92 -6.28 36.41
C LEU A 237 -32.47 -6.74 37.79
N GLU A 238 -31.16 -6.90 38.03
CA GLU A 238 -30.60 -7.21 39.34
C GLU A 238 -30.82 -6.06 40.34
N GLY A 239 -30.67 -4.80 39.90
CA GLY A 239 -31.00 -3.62 40.68
C GLY A 239 -32.50 -3.54 41.04
N GLU A 240 -33.38 -3.85 40.10
CA GLU A 240 -34.83 -3.93 40.35
C GLU A 240 -35.18 -5.06 41.31
N LYS A 241 -34.58 -6.25 41.13
CA LYS A 241 -34.78 -7.42 42.01
C LYS A 241 -34.33 -7.13 43.43
N THR A 242 -33.16 -6.51 43.62
CA THR A 242 -32.65 -6.16 44.96
C THR A 242 -33.55 -5.13 45.63
N THR A 243 -34.01 -4.12 44.89
CA THR A 243 -34.98 -3.13 45.38
C THR A 243 -36.30 -3.77 45.81
N LEU A 244 -36.87 -4.66 45.00
CA LEU A 244 -38.09 -5.39 45.32
C LEU A 244 -37.90 -6.33 46.51
N THR A 245 -36.77 -7.02 46.60
CA THR A 245 -36.43 -7.89 47.73
C THR A 245 -36.39 -7.09 49.04
N ASN A 246 -35.81 -5.89 49.04
CA ASN A 246 -35.79 -5.03 50.22
C ASN A 246 -37.19 -4.53 50.59
N LYS A 247 -38.01 -4.13 49.61
CA LYS A 247 -39.42 -3.77 49.86
C LYS A 247 -40.22 -4.91 50.45
N ILE A 248 -40.03 -6.15 49.96
CA ILE A 248 -40.68 -7.34 50.53
C ILE A 248 -40.24 -7.53 51.98
N LYS A 249 -38.94 -7.45 52.28
CA LYS A 249 -38.45 -7.54 53.66
C LYS A 249 -39.03 -6.46 54.57
N ASP A 250 -39.11 -5.22 54.10
CA ASP A 250 -39.70 -4.12 54.87
C ASP A 250 -41.19 -4.36 55.13
N LEU A 251 -41.93 -4.82 54.13
CA LEU A 251 -43.35 -5.16 54.27
C LEU A 251 -43.55 -6.36 55.19
N GLU A 252 -42.72 -7.40 55.09
CA GLU A 252 -42.73 -8.55 56.00
C GLU A 252 -42.42 -8.12 57.44
N ALA A 253 -41.45 -7.22 57.64
CA ALA A 253 -41.14 -6.66 58.94
C ALA A 253 -42.30 -5.82 59.48
N GLN A 254 -42.98 -5.02 58.64
CA GLN A 254 -44.17 -4.27 59.04
C GLN A 254 -45.34 -5.20 59.41
N LEU A 255 -45.52 -6.30 58.68
CA LEU A 255 -46.55 -7.30 58.97
C LEU A 255 -46.25 -8.07 60.26
N ASN A 256 -44.99 -8.45 60.49
CA ASN A 256 -44.57 -9.17 61.70
C ASN A 256 -44.54 -8.28 62.94
N ASN A 257 -44.22 -6.99 62.78
CA ASN A 257 -44.26 -6.00 63.85
C ASN A 257 -45.64 -5.32 63.96
N GLN A 258 -46.62 -5.73 63.16
CA GLN A 258 -47.98 -5.26 63.31
C GLN A 258 -48.47 -5.78 64.67
N PRO A 259 -48.92 -4.90 65.58
CA PRO A 259 -49.25 -5.29 66.94
C PRO A 259 -50.60 -6.01 67.02
N ASN A 260 -51.00 -6.73 65.96
CA ASN A 260 -52.34 -7.26 65.79
C ASN A 260 -52.61 -8.39 66.77
N ALA A 261 -51.71 -9.37 66.91
CA ALA A 261 -51.99 -10.52 67.76
C ALA A 261 -52.01 -10.16 69.26
N ALA A 262 -51.05 -9.36 69.73
CA ALA A 262 -51.00 -8.90 71.11
C ALA A 262 -52.10 -7.90 71.43
N GLN A 263 -52.34 -6.89 70.58
CA GLN A 263 -53.41 -5.91 70.84
C GLN A 263 -54.81 -6.51 70.67
N LEU A 264 -55.01 -7.48 69.77
CA LEU A 264 -56.29 -8.19 69.68
C LEU A 264 -56.52 -9.02 70.93
N LYS A 265 -55.50 -9.74 71.42
CA LYS A 265 -55.62 -10.50 72.67
C LYS A 265 -55.88 -9.60 73.88
N ASP A 266 -55.17 -8.47 73.99
CA ASP A 266 -55.38 -7.49 75.05
C ASP A 266 -56.79 -6.87 74.96
N LYS A 267 -57.28 -6.58 73.74
CA LYS A 267 -58.65 -6.09 73.53
C LYS A 267 -59.70 -7.17 73.84
N ASP A 268 -59.47 -8.42 73.48
CA ASP A 268 -60.36 -9.54 73.78
C ASP A 268 -60.43 -9.81 75.29
N GLU A 269 -59.30 -9.73 76.00
CA GLU A 269 -59.27 -9.81 77.46
C GLU A 269 -60.01 -8.64 78.10
N LYS A 270 -59.87 -7.43 77.56
CA LYS A 270 -60.61 -6.24 78.02
C LYS A 270 -62.11 -6.33 77.73
N ILE A 271 -62.49 -6.91 76.60
CA ILE A 271 -63.90 -7.21 76.28
C ILE A 271 -64.45 -8.22 77.29
N LYS A 272 -63.75 -9.32 77.57
CA LYS A 272 -64.16 -10.29 78.60
C LYS A 272 -64.32 -9.67 79.97
N ASP A 273 -63.40 -8.80 80.37
CA ASP A 273 -63.49 -8.08 81.64
C ASP A 273 -64.71 -7.15 81.68
N LEU A 274 -64.95 -6.38 80.61
CA LEU A 274 -66.13 -5.53 80.48
C LEU A 274 -67.44 -6.34 80.46
N GLU A 275 -67.47 -7.49 79.79
CA GLU A 275 -68.61 -8.42 79.79
C GLU A 275 -68.89 -8.94 81.20
N ALA A 276 -67.86 -9.32 81.96
CA ALA A 276 -67.99 -9.74 83.35
C ALA A 276 -68.49 -8.58 84.25
N GLN A 277 -67.99 -7.36 84.05
CA GLN A 277 -68.47 -6.17 84.76
C GLN A 277 -69.94 -5.87 84.46
N LEU A 278 -70.36 -5.99 83.20
CA LEU A 278 -71.77 -5.83 82.81
C LEU A 278 -72.67 -6.91 83.42
N SER A 279 -72.21 -8.16 83.45
CA SER A 279 -72.96 -9.27 84.05
C SER A 279 -73.06 -9.18 85.58
N ASN A 280 -72.11 -8.51 86.24
CA ASN A 280 -72.11 -8.28 87.69
C ASN A 280 -72.83 -6.98 88.10
N ARG A 281 -73.40 -6.24 87.15
CA ARG A 281 -74.23 -5.07 87.47
C ARG A 281 -75.47 -5.56 88.25
N PRO A 282 -75.89 -4.87 89.32
CA PRO A 282 -77.08 -5.24 90.06
C PRO A 282 -78.25 -5.38 89.09
N ASP A 283 -78.84 -6.57 89.05
CA ASP A 283 -79.98 -6.87 88.21
C ASP A 283 -81.22 -6.10 88.69
N ALA A 284 -82.26 -6.11 87.85
CA ALA A 284 -83.52 -5.45 88.17
C ALA A 284 -84.10 -5.94 89.51
N ALA A 285 -83.76 -7.16 89.97
CA ALA A 285 -84.18 -7.69 91.25
C ALA A 285 -83.45 -7.01 92.42
N GLN A 286 -82.13 -6.81 92.37
CA GLN A 286 -81.38 -6.09 93.41
C GLN A 286 -81.75 -4.61 93.50
N LEU A 287 -82.04 -3.98 92.36
CA LEU A 287 -82.56 -2.60 92.32
C LEU A 287 -83.94 -2.52 92.96
N LYS A 288 -84.82 -3.48 92.65
CA LYS A 288 -86.16 -3.57 93.24
C LYS A 288 -86.12 -3.85 94.75
N ASP A 289 -85.22 -4.71 95.22
CA ASP A 289 -84.99 -4.96 96.65
C ASP A 289 -84.55 -3.70 97.40
N LYS A 290 -83.69 -2.88 96.78
CA LYS A 290 -83.29 -1.57 97.34
C LYS A 290 -84.45 -0.57 97.30
N GLU A 291 -85.25 -0.59 96.25
CA GLU A 291 -86.44 0.27 96.08
C GLU A 291 -87.52 -0.06 97.12
N ASP A 292 -87.74 -1.34 97.42
CA ASP A 292 -88.66 -1.80 98.45
C ASP A 292 -88.14 -1.48 99.87
N LYS A 293 -86.83 -1.57 100.11
CA LYS A 293 -86.21 -1.06 101.35
C LYS A 293 -86.36 0.45 101.52
N ILE A 294 -86.27 1.22 100.43
CA ILE A 294 -86.53 2.66 100.45
C ILE A 294 -87.98 2.94 100.85
N LYS A 295 -88.96 2.24 100.25
CA LYS A 295 -90.38 2.36 100.64
C LYS A 295 -90.63 1.99 102.10
N GLU A 296 -89.97 0.95 102.60
CA GLU A 296 -90.06 0.55 104.02
C GLU A 296 -89.49 1.63 104.95
N LEU A 297 -88.35 2.23 104.58
CA LEU A 297 -87.75 3.35 105.32
C LEU A 297 -88.63 4.60 105.27
N GLU A 298 -89.22 4.93 104.12
CA GLU A 298 -90.17 6.04 103.98
C GLU A 298 -91.40 5.83 104.86
N ALA A 299 -91.95 4.62 104.93
CA ALA A 299 -93.04 4.29 105.83
C ALA A 299 -92.65 4.46 107.31
N LYS A 300 -91.43 4.02 107.68
CA LYS A 300 -90.87 4.20 109.04
C LYS A 300 -90.62 5.66 109.42
N ILE A 301 -90.38 6.56 108.47
CA ILE A 301 -90.25 8.00 108.72
C ILE A 301 -91.63 8.67 108.88
N ASN A 302 -92.61 8.25 108.07
CA ASN A 302 -93.94 8.86 108.09
C ASN A 302 -94.77 8.47 109.32
N GLN A 303 -94.53 7.31 109.93
CA GLN A 303 -95.19 6.84 111.14
C GLN A 303 -94.95 7.76 112.37
N PRO A 304 -93.71 8.08 112.78
CA PRO A 304 -93.45 9.01 113.87
C PRO A 304 -93.89 10.44 113.53
N ASN A 305 -93.90 10.86 112.25
CA ASN A 305 -94.47 12.15 111.87
C ASN A 305 -95.99 12.24 112.14
N ALA A 306 -96.73 11.17 111.89
CA ALA A 306 -98.15 11.10 112.24
C ALA A 306 -98.37 11.07 113.77
N GLU A 307 -97.48 10.41 114.51
CA GLU A 307 -97.48 10.39 115.98
C GLU A 307 -97.16 11.76 116.59
N VAL A 308 -96.19 12.49 116.02
CA VAL A 308 -95.87 13.87 116.42
C VAL A 308 -97.05 14.81 116.18
N GLU A 309 -97.76 14.69 115.05
CA GLU A 309 -98.95 15.51 114.77
C GLU A 309 -100.14 15.15 115.69
N SER A 310 -100.29 13.89 116.13
CA SER A 310 -101.30 13.50 117.12
C SER A 310 -100.98 14.05 118.51
N LEU A 311 -99.72 13.92 118.95
CA LEU A 311 -99.23 14.44 120.22
C LEU A 311 -99.36 15.97 120.28
N LYS A 312 -99.13 16.66 119.17
CA LYS A 312 -99.31 18.11 119.05
C LYS A 312 -100.78 18.54 119.24
N LYS A 313 -101.74 17.78 118.71
CA LYS A 313 -103.18 18.02 118.95
C LYS A 313 -103.56 17.78 120.41
N ASP A 314 -103.05 16.73 121.03
CA ASP A 314 -103.29 16.44 122.45
C ASP A 314 -102.71 17.51 123.37
N LEU A 315 -101.53 18.05 123.04
CA LEU A 315 -100.88 19.13 123.78
C LEU A 315 -101.69 20.44 123.67
N GLN A 316 -102.23 20.76 122.48
CA GLN A 316 -103.16 21.88 122.32
C GLN A 316 -104.43 21.71 123.16
N ALA A 317 -105.02 20.51 123.17
CA ALA A 317 -106.22 20.23 123.97
C ALA A 317 -105.96 20.34 125.49
N ARG A 318 -104.79 19.89 125.96
CA ARG A 318 -104.39 20.06 127.36
C ARG A 318 -104.14 21.52 127.73
N ASN A 319 -103.48 22.29 126.87
CA ASN A 319 -103.29 23.73 127.11
C ASN A 319 -104.63 24.48 127.23
N ALA A 320 -105.62 24.13 126.41
CA ALA A 320 -106.97 24.68 126.55
C ALA A 320 -107.61 24.33 127.91
N ARG A 321 -107.44 23.07 128.38
CA ARG A 321 -107.89 22.63 129.72
C ARG A 321 -107.18 23.36 130.85
N VAL A 322 -105.87 23.59 130.75
CA VAL A 322 -105.10 24.34 131.76
C VAL A 322 -105.63 25.77 131.87
N HIS A 323 -105.84 26.47 130.76
CA HIS A 323 -106.45 27.81 130.78
C HIS A 323 -107.87 27.83 131.37
N GLN A 324 -108.63 26.75 131.16
CA GLN A 324 -109.96 26.63 131.76
C GLN A 324 -109.90 26.42 133.28
N LEU A 325 -108.97 25.60 133.76
CA LEU A 325 -108.70 25.39 135.19
C LEU A 325 -108.14 26.65 135.87
N GLU A 326 -107.28 27.41 135.19
CA GLU A 326 -106.79 28.72 135.69
C GLU A 326 -107.95 29.72 135.88
N LYS A 327 -108.97 29.66 135.01
CA LYS A 327 -110.17 30.49 135.13
C LYS A 327 -111.05 30.05 136.30
N GLU A 328 -111.26 28.75 136.49
CA GLU A 328 -112.00 28.19 137.63
C GLU A 328 -111.31 28.49 138.98
N ASN A 329 -109.98 28.41 139.05
CA ASN A 329 -109.24 28.76 140.27
C ASN A 329 -109.42 30.23 140.68
N LYS A 330 -109.43 31.15 139.71
CA LYS A 330 -109.69 32.58 139.97
C LYS A 330 -111.12 32.84 140.46
N GLU A 331 -112.11 32.06 140.01
CA GLU A 331 -113.50 32.16 140.51
C GLU A 331 -113.66 31.57 141.92
N LEU A 332 -112.90 30.54 142.28
CA LEU A 332 -112.93 29.94 143.61
C LEU A 332 -112.24 30.81 144.67
N GLU A 333 -111.14 31.51 144.33
CA GLU A 333 -110.52 32.50 145.22
C GLU A 333 -111.44 33.68 145.56
N ALA A 334 -112.35 34.06 144.64
CA ALA A 334 -113.30 35.14 144.87
C ALA A 334 -114.45 34.76 145.82
N LYS A 335 -114.81 33.48 145.94
CA LYS A 335 -115.92 32.99 146.78
C LYS A 335 -115.55 32.76 148.25
N ASN A 336 -114.27 32.66 148.58
CA ASN A 336 -113.81 32.26 149.92
C ASN A 336 -113.62 33.43 150.92
N LYS A 337 -114.12 34.63 150.62
CA LYS A 337 -113.81 35.88 151.37
C LYS A 337 -114.98 36.51 152.17
N THR A 338 -116.12 35.82 152.37
CA THR A 338 -117.27 36.44 153.08
C THR A 338 -118.07 35.46 153.96
N THR A 339 -117.63 35.25 155.20
CA THR A 339 -118.48 34.88 156.35
C THR A 339 -117.77 35.33 157.64
N GLU A 340 -118.47 36.10 158.51
CA GLU A 340 -118.56 35.88 159.97
C GLU A 340 -119.23 37.06 160.70
N GLN A 341 -120.18 36.75 161.57
CA GLN A 341 -120.43 37.43 162.86
C GLN A 341 -120.65 36.33 163.92
N PRO A 342 -120.27 36.56 165.20
CA PRO A 342 -120.96 35.99 166.35
C PRO A 342 -121.74 37.10 167.11
N LYS A 343 -122.83 36.87 167.86
CA LYS A 343 -123.22 35.80 168.81
C LYS A 343 -124.75 35.59 168.70
N GLN A 344 -125.45 34.58 169.24
CA GLN A 344 -125.32 33.73 170.42
C GLN A 344 -126.46 32.68 170.37
N GLY A 345 -126.27 31.48 170.92
CA GLY A 345 -127.34 30.76 171.63
C GLY A 345 -127.89 29.44 171.05
N ASN A 346 -127.64 28.38 171.82
CA ASN A 346 -128.44 27.14 172.02
C ASN A 346 -128.75 26.17 170.87
N GLY A 347 -128.41 24.89 171.13
CA GLY A 347 -129.24 23.76 170.71
C GLY A 347 -128.54 22.62 169.96
N GLY A 348 -128.13 21.58 170.70
CA GLY A 348 -128.42 20.17 170.40
C GLY A 348 -128.07 19.51 169.05
N ARG A 349 -127.06 18.63 169.13
CA ARG A 349 -126.93 17.28 168.51
C ARG A 349 -126.70 17.15 166.97
N TYR A 350 -126.21 15.95 166.61
CA TYR A 350 -125.84 15.34 165.32
C TYR A 350 -124.35 15.48 164.94
N THR A 351 -123.50 14.48 165.22
CA THR A 351 -123.23 13.22 164.48
C THR A 351 -122.57 13.41 163.11
N ALA A 352 -121.33 12.90 163.00
CA ALA A 352 -120.75 12.13 161.89
C ALA A 352 -119.28 12.53 161.64
N THR A 353 -118.38 11.75 162.24
CA THR A 353 -116.94 11.78 161.99
C THR A 353 -116.62 11.36 160.56
N VAL A 354 -115.82 12.22 159.93
CA VAL A 354 -115.35 12.23 158.54
C VAL A 354 -114.12 11.33 158.38
N GLY A 355 -114.02 10.66 157.24
CA GLY A 355 -112.77 10.00 156.84
C GLY A 355 -112.84 9.09 155.61
N MET A 356 -113.38 9.55 154.47
CA MET A 356 -113.11 8.96 153.16
C MET A 356 -113.17 10.00 152.04
N GLY A 357 -112.19 9.92 151.13
CA GLY A 357 -112.41 10.13 149.70
C GLY A 357 -111.66 11.28 149.06
N LEU A 358 -110.71 10.94 148.16
CA LEU A 358 -110.69 11.27 146.72
C LEU A 358 -109.24 11.46 146.23
N ALA A 359 -108.83 11.10 145.02
CA ALA A 359 -109.00 9.91 144.17
C ALA A 359 -108.20 10.20 142.88
N ALA A 360 -107.67 9.12 142.27
CA ALA A 360 -107.64 8.82 140.84
C ALA A 360 -106.94 9.75 139.81
N GLY A 361 -106.13 9.11 138.95
CA GLY A 361 -105.78 9.62 137.61
C GLY A 361 -104.87 8.72 136.77
N LEU A 362 -105.48 7.90 135.89
CA LEU A 362 -105.07 7.35 134.57
C LEU A 362 -103.66 6.70 134.39
N ILE A 363 -103.49 5.42 134.04
CA ILE A 363 -103.83 4.63 132.82
C ILE A 363 -102.87 4.82 131.61
N ALA A 364 -102.25 3.68 131.24
CA ALA A 364 -101.88 3.15 129.90
C ALA A 364 -100.48 3.36 129.24
N PHE A 365 -100.03 2.22 128.70
CA PHE A 365 -99.35 1.95 127.41
C PHE A 365 -97.82 1.67 127.36
N THR A 366 -97.53 0.40 127.05
CA THR A 366 -96.48 -0.21 126.20
C THR A 366 -95.12 0.49 125.97
N ALA A 367 -94.05 -0.30 126.12
CA ALA A 367 -92.90 -0.46 125.18
C ALA A 367 -91.74 -1.06 126.00
N LEU A 368 -91.24 -2.26 125.68
CA LEU A 368 -90.22 -2.48 124.66
C LEU A 368 -88.98 -1.60 124.86
N GLU A 369 -87.94 -2.15 125.48
CA GLU A 369 -86.53 -2.01 125.08
C GLU A 369 -85.67 -2.85 126.04
N ARG A 370 -85.16 -3.98 125.53
CA ARG A 370 -83.86 -4.13 124.87
C ARG A 370 -82.70 -4.04 125.86
N THR A 371 -82.17 -5.23 126.11
CA THR A 371 -80.80 -5.53 126.46
C THR A 371 -79.81 -4.63 125.73
N VAL A 372 -79.14 -3.79 126.52
CA VAL A 372 -77.91 -3.11 126.15
C VAL A 372 -76.75 -4.04 126.52
N ARG A 373 -76.05 -4.57 125.51
CA ARG A 373 -74.60 -4.76 125.58
C ARG A 373 -74.00 -4.00 124.41
N LEU A 374 -73.56 -2.78 124.71
CA LEU A 374 -72.49 -2.10 124.02
C LEU A 374 -71.17 -2.79 124.38
N ASP A 375 -70.35 -3.08 123.38
CA ASP A 375 -68.91 -2.82 123.36
C ASP A 375 -68.68 -2.21 121.96
N ILE A 376 -68.55 -0.89 121.81
CA ILE A 376 -67.35 -0.04 122.03
C ILE A 376 -66.16 -0.51 121.19
N TRP A 377 -65.88 0.23 120.11
CA TRP A 377 -64.62 0.55 119.40
C TRP A 377 -65.06 1.11 118.01
N VAL A 378 -65.38 2.40 117.79
CA VAL A 378 -64.61 3.67 117.84
C VAL A 378 -63.45 3.76 116.84
N MET A 379 -63.48 4.90 116.09
CA MET A 379 -62.49 5.57 115.22
C MET A 379 -62.52 5.21 113.72
N VAL A 380 -63.07 6.06 112.84
CA VAL A 380 -62.58 7.39 112.36
C VAL A 380 -61.30 7.26 111.53
N GLY A 381 -61.39 7.66 110.27
CA GLY A 381 -60.26 7.85 109.36
C GLY A 381 -60.70 8.41 108.00
N ILE A 382 -60.87 9.73 107.92
CA ILE A 382 -60.89 10.51 106.67
C ILE A 382 -59.46 10.59 106.14
N ALA A 383 -59.23 10.25 104.86
CA ALA A 383 -58.20 10.90 104.05
C ALA A 383 -58.44 10.67 102.55
N VAL A 384 -58.82 11.76 101.88
CA VAL A 384 -58.77 11.96 100.42
C VAL A 384 -57.31 12.27 100.05
N VAL A 385 -56.72 11.53 99.11
CA VAL A 385 -55.74 12.08 98.14
C VAL A 385 -55.82 11.29 96.84
N SER A 386 -56.17 12.02 95.77
CA SER A 386 -55.95 11.66 94.38
C SER A 386 -54.46 11.77 94.03
N THR A 387 -53.88 10.75 93.40
CA THR A 387 -52.73 10.86 92.47
C THR A 387 -52.87 9.73 91.45
N LEU A 388 -53.26 10.01 90.19
CA LEU A 388 -52.41 10.37 89.04
C LEU A 388 -51.47 9.26 88.54
N ALA A 389 -51.65 8.95 87.25
CA ALA A 389 -50.69 8.42 86.28
C ALA A 389 -50.25 6.94 86.36
N VAL A 390 -50.96 6.16 85.54
CA VAL A 390 -50.48 5.07 84.69
C VAL A 390 -49.31 5.51 83.79
N GLY A 391 -48.42 4.56 83.46
CA GLY A 391 -47.72 4.52 82.16
C GLY A 391 -46.29 5.05 82.19
N SER A 392 -45.28 4.19 82.09
CA SER A 392 -44.72 3.67 80.84
C SER A 392 -43.55 4.49 80.28
N ILE A 393 -42.38 3.84 80.22
CA ILE A 393 -41.58 3.63 79.00
C ILE A 393 -41.10 4.91 78.29
N THR A 394 -39.79 5.13 78.44
CA THR A 394 -38.82 5.43 77.37
C THR A 394 -39.26 6.35 76.23
N TYR A 395 -38.80 7.61 76.26
CA TYR A 395 -38.57 8.39 75.04
C TYR A 395 -37.10 8.26 74.64
N ALA A 396 -36.85 7.47 73.58
CA ALA A 396 -35.67 7.61 72.76
C ALA A 396 -35.95 8.71 71.73
N ALA A 397 -35.07 9.71 71.68
CA ALA A 397 -35.05 10.72 70.63
C ALA A 397 -34.74 10.06 69.29
N LEU A 398 -35.63 10.22 68.31
CA LEU A 398 -35.32 9.99 66.92
C LEU A 398 -34.63 11.24 66.33
N PRO A 399 -33.52 11.08 65.60
CA PRO A 399 -33.00 12.09 64.70
C PRO A 399 -33.84 12.15 63.42
N SER A 400 -34.09 13.38 62.97
CA SER A 400 -34.70 13.70 61.68
C SER A 400 -33.80 13.24 60.54
N THR A 401 -34.43 12.59 59.57
CA THR A 401 -33.94 12.40 58.20
C THR A 401 -33.80 13.74 57.48
N GLN A 402 -32.76 13.90 56.68
CA GLN A 402 -32.82 14.33 55.27
C GLN A 402 -31.41 14.29 54.65
N VAL A 403 -31.26 13.42 53.66
CA VAL A 403 -30.09 13.26 52.79
C VAL A 403 -30.56 13.51 51.35
N ASN A 404 -29.83 14.39 50.66
CA ASN A 404 -29.67 14.61 49.22
C ASN A 404 -30.93 14.89 48.38
N GLY A 405 -30.93 15.78 47.40
CA GLY A 405 -29.85 16.48 46.73
C GLY A 405 -30.45 16.93 45.40
N ALA A 406 -30.73 18.23 45.27
CA ALA A 406 -31.25 18.82 44.05
C ALA A 406 -30.08 19.49 43.31
N GLU A 407 -29.85 19.00 42.10
CA GLU A 407 -29.08 19.63 41.04
C GLU A 407 -29.69 20.99 40.62
N VAL A 408 -28.90 21.72 39.82
CA VAL A 408 -29.23 22.90 39.00
C VAL A 408 -28.84 24.26 39.61
N GLN A 409 -27.59 24.68 39.32
CA GLN A 409 -27.26 26.05 38.96
C GLN A 409 -25.93 26.08 38.17
N GLY A 410 -25.96 26.62 36.95
CA GLY A 410 -24.76 26.76 36.13
C GLY A 410 -25.01 27.23 34.70
N VAL A 411 -25.67 28.38 34.52
CA VAL A 411 -25.64 29.14 33.24
C VAL A 411 -25.10 30.54 33.53
N SER A 412 -23.87 30.79 33.07
CA SER A 412 -23.35 32.07 32.55
C SER A 412 -21.96 31.77 31.97
N GLY A 413 -21.62 31.94 30.69
CA GLY A 413 -22.13 32.91 29.73
C GLY A 413 -21.41 34.26 29.89
N GLY A 414 -20.16 34.39 29.43
CA GLY A 414 -19.56 35.72 29.26
C GLY A 414 -18.02 35.82 29.15
N LYS A 415 -17.55 36.00 27.91
CA LYS A 415 -16.40 36.81 27.44
C LYS A 415 -14.98 36.55 28.00
N THR A 416 -14.05 36.22 27.08
CA THR A 416 -13.14 37.26 26.50
C THR A 416 -12.53 36.83 25.16
N ARG A 417 -12.47 37.80 24.25
CA ARG A 417 -11.79 37.79 22.95
C ARG A 417 -10.27 37.72 23.14
N GLN A 418 -9.57 37.07 22.22
CA GLN A 418 -8.48 37.72 21.49
C GLN A 418 -8.48 37.26 20.03
N LEU A 419 -8.54 38.26 19.14
CA LEU A 419 -8.13 38.16 17.75
C LEU A 419 -6.63 37.90 17.71
N ASN A 420 -6.16 37.09 16.76
CA ASN A 420 -5.25 37.64 15.77
C ASN A 420 -5.23 36.80 14.49
N THR A 421 -5.08 37.54 13.42
CA THR A 421 -5.25 37.23 12.01
C THR A 421 -3.89 36.93 11.38
N VAL A 422 -3.92 36.34 10.17
CA VAL A 422 -3.01 36.55 9.02
C VAL A 422 -2.11 35.37 8.64
N CYS A 423 -2.21 35.06 7.33
CA CYS A 423 -1.49 34.16 6.43
C CYS A 423 -1.91 32.69 6.41
#